data_AF-A0A535ICG6-F1
#
_entry.id   AF-A0A535ICG6-F1
#
_cell.length_a   1.000
_cell.length_b   1.000
_cell.length_c   1.000
_cell.angle_alpha   90.00
_cell.angle_beta   90.00
_cell.angle_gamma   90.00
#
_symmetry.space_group_name_H-M   'P 1'
#
loop_
_entity.id
_entity.type
_entity.pdbx_description
1 polymer ?
#
loop_
_entity_poly.entity_id
_entity_poly.type
_entity_poly.pdbx_seq_one_letter_code
_entity_poly.pdbx_strand_id
1 'polypeptide(L)'
;MKKWSAYFNEGYQAPPQPGDAFVQGKLAFRSIVRINMPVIENDPNVKFKWASFYLPPLTPGGKVRRVGNAGAGAGAVFLFVPKTTQDKGKLDLALDLVQYVTSPKGNDFWCASQAVPCYQPGTPIDKIFPGNPTMQDHYRGFVEPPAVNNRVRGLDINNTYGQAATTPETKIFQDYLSGAATLDQSLSAYQRLLDQLADTAIRQHPEWNADKW
;
A
#
# COMPACT_ATOMS: atom_id res chain seq x y z
N MET A 1 9.02 -3.63 30.36
CA MET A 1 8.02 -3.37 29.29
C MET A 1 7.71 -1.89 29.24
N LYS A 2 7.68 -1.27 28.06
CA LYS A 2 7.42 0.18 27.91
C LYS A 2 5.90 0.41 27.97
N LYS A 3 5.41 1.32 28.83
CA LYS A 3 3.96 1.56 29.06
C LYS A 3 3.12 1.76 27.79
N TRP A 4 3.71 2.26 26.72
CA TRP A 4 3.01 2.49 25.45
C TRP A 4 2.69 1.21 24.65
N SER A 5 3.37 0.08 24.93
CA SER A 5 3.18 -1.15 24.15
C SER A 5 1.82 -1.83 24.40
N ALA A 6 1.13 -1.47 25.48
CA ALA A 6 -0.20 -1.97 25.81
C ALA A 6 -1.31 -1.42 24.90
N TYR A 7 -1.05 -0.35 24.15
CA TYR A 7 -2.00 0.27 23.23
C TYR A 7 -1.81 -0.17 21.77
N PHE A 8 -0.76 -0.95 21.48
CA PHE A 8 -0.64 -1.64 20.20
C PHE A 8 -1.45 -2.93 20.29
N ASN A 9 -2.44 -3.10 19.40
CA ASN A 9 -3.15 -4.36 19.29
C ASN A 9 -2.16 -5.47 18.90
N GLU A 10 -1.95 -6.44 19.79
CA GLU A 10 -1.38 -7.73 19.39
C GLU A 10 -2.25 -8.28 18.24
N GLY A 11 -1.67 -8.46 17.07
CA GLY A 11 -2.39 -8.97 15.89
C GLY A 11 -2.87 -7.91 14.87
N TYR A 12 -2.46 -6.64 14.97
CA TYR A 12 -2.65 -5.69 13.84
C TYR A 12 -1.89 -6.12 12.55
N GLN A 13 -1.04 -7.13 12.69
CA GLN A 13 -0.53 -7.98 11.62
C GLN A 13 -0.98 -9.39 11.93
N ALA A 14 -2.20 -9.74 11.50
CA ALA A 14 -2.73 -11.09 11.67
C ALA A 14 -1.70 -12.10 11.15
N PRO A 15 -1.51 -13.25 11.83
CA PRO A 15 -0.68 -14.31 11.29
C PRO A 15 -1.16 -14.66 9.88
N PRO A 16 -0.26 -15.11 8.98
CA PRO A 16 -0.68 -15.51 7.64
C PRO A 16 -1.81 -16.53 7.75
N GLN A 17 -2.77 -16.43 6.84
CA GLN A 17 -3.90 -17.36 6.79
C GLN A 17 -3.35 -18.79 6.78
N PRO A 18 -3.89 -19.71 7.60
CA PRO A 18 -3.51 -21.11 7.56
C PRO A 18 -3.53 -21.62 6.11
N GLY A 19 -2.41 -22.16 5.64
CA GLY A 19 -2.28 -22.61 4.24
C GLY A 19 -1.54 -21.68 3.29
N ASP A 20 -0.92 -20.59 3.77
CA ASP A 20 -0.09 -19.72 2.91
C ASP A 20 1.03 -20.52 2.20
N ALA A 21 0.89 -20.66 0.88
CA ALA A 21 1.76 -21.51 0.09
C ALA A 21 3.20 -20.98 0.00
N PHE A 22 3.41 -19.67 0.14
CA PHE A 22 4.77 -19.11 0.20
C PHE A 22 5.44 -19.46 1.53
N VAL A 23 4.75 -19.25 2.66
CA VAL A 23 5.25 -19.61 4.00
C VAL A 23 5.59 -21.09 4.11
N GLN A 24 4.82 -21.95 3.44
CA GLN A 24 5.06 -23.40 3.35
C GLN A 24 6.19 -23.80 2.40
N GLY A 25 6.87 -22.85 1.74
CA GLY A 25 7.93 -23.13 0.77
C GLY A 25 7.43 -23.74 -0.55
N LYS A 26 6.13 -23.64 -0.85
CA LYS A 26 5.53 -24.18 -2.09
C LYS A 26 5.52 -23.17 -3.24
N LEU A 27 5.72 -21.89 -2.96
CA LEU A 27 5.83 -20.82 -3.97
C LEU A 27 7.21 -20.16 -3.89
N ALA A 28 7.85 -19.99 -5.04
CA ALA A 28 9.13 -19.27 -5.14
C ALA A 28 8.98 -17.75 -4.99
N PHE A 29 7.81 -17.21 -5.37
CA PHE A 29 7.55 -15.78 -5.42
C PHE A 29 6.16 -15.45 -4.87
N ARG A 30 6.07 -14.32 -4.17
CA ARG A 30 4.82 -13.76 -3.65
C ARG A 30 4.88 -12.24 -3.76
N SER A 31 3.78 -11.64 -4.25
CA SER A 31 3.59 -10.20 -4.15
C SER A 31 3.23 -9.82 -2.72
N ILE A 32 3.96 -8.86 -2.14
CA ILE A 32 3.72 -8.38 -0.78
C ILE A 32 4.00 -6.88 -0.68
N VAL A 33 3.25 -6.21 0.19
CA VAL A 33 3.46 -4.79 0.54
C VAL A 33 4.26 -4.69 1.82
N ARG A 34 5.07 -3.64 1.95
CA ARG A 34 6.00 -3.46 3.07
C ARG A 34 5.35 -3.60 4.46
N ILE A 35 4.13 -3.09 4.64
CA ILE A 35 3.39 -3.16 5.92
C ILE A 35 3.04 -4.59 6.34
N ASN A 36 3.01 -5.53 5.39
CA ASN A 36 2.70 -6.94 5.63
C ASN A 36 3.95 -7.81 5.77
N MET A 37 5.17 -7.27 5.67
CA MET A 37 6.40 -8.05 5.79
C MET A 37 6.50 -8.87 7.08
N PRO A 38 6.03 -8.38 8.24
CA PRO A 38 6.08 -9.16 9.47
C PRO A 38 5.26 -10.45 9.45
N VAL A 39 4.31 -10.59 8.52
CA VAL A 39 3.58 -11.84 8.28
C VAL A 39 4.54 -12.96 7.83
N ILE A 40 5.64 -12.62 7.15
CA ILE A 40 6.69 -13.57 6.76
C ILE A 40 7.81 -13.60 7.80
N GLU A 41 8.26 -12.43 8.28
CA GLU A 41 9.40 -12.34 9.21
C GLU A 41 9.15 -13.03 10.55
N ASN A 42 7.91 -12.97 11.05
CA ASN A 42 7.54 -13.51 12.36
C ASN A 42 6.89 -14.89 12.26
N ASP A 43 6.72 -15.47 11.07
CA ASP A 43 6.08 -16.77 10.94
C ASP A 43 7.08 -17.91 11.24
N PRO A 44 6.84 -18.71 12.29
CA PRO A 44 7.74 -19.79 12.68
C PRO A 44 7.84 -20.92 11.65
N ASN A 45 6.92 -21.02 10.69
CA ASN A 45 6.90 -22.02 9.62
C ASN A 45 7.81 -21.66 8.45
N VAL A 46 8.28 -20.41 8.35
CA VAL A 46 9.28 -20.04 7.34
C VAL A 46 10.62 -20.66 7.73
N LYS A 47 11.01 -21.74 7.04
CA LYS A 47 12.28 -22.48 7.27
C LYS A 47 13.33 -22.24 6.19
N PHE A 48 13.07 -21.37 5.24
CA PHE A 48 13.94 -21.09 4.10
C PHE A 48 14.46 -19.64 4.13
N LYS A 49 15.59 -19.40 3.46
CA LYS A 49 16.11 -18.05 3.23
C LYS A 49 15.28 -17.37 2.15
N TRP A 50 15.00 -16.08 2.34
CA TRP A 50 14.24 -15.29 1.38
C TRP A 50 14.76 -13.85 1.34
N ALA A 51 14.41 -13.15 0.27
CA ALA A 51 14.74 -11.75 0.06
C ALA A 51 13.58 -11.08 -0.71
N SER A 52 13.49 -9.76 -0.66
CA SER A 52 12.62 -9.02 -1.55
C SER A 52 13.39 -8.44 -2.74
N PHE A 53 12.71 -8.33 -3.87
CA PHE A 53 13.22 -7.68 -5.06
C PHE A 53 12.13 -6.78 -5.64
N TYR A 54 12.54 -5.81 -6.44
CA TYR A 54 11.63 -4.92 -7.14
C TYR A 54 11.07 -5.61 -8.38
N LEU A 55 9.84 -5.28 -8.75
CA LEU A 55 9.28 -5.74 -10.03
C LEU A 55 10.11 -5.13 -11.18
N PRO A 56 10.55 -5.95 -12.16
CA PRO A 56 11.29 -5.43 -13.29
C PRO A 56 10.44 -4.44 -14.09
N PRO A 57 11.07 -3.52 -14.83
CA PRO A 57 10.32 -2.66 -15.74
C PRO A 57 9.60 -3.50 -16.80
N LEU A 58 8.39 -3.09 -17.18
CA LEU A 58 7.57 -3.78 -18.19
C LEU A 58 8.17 -3.67 -19.61
N THR A 59 9.04 -2.69 -19.84
CA THR A 59 9.72 -2.47 -21.11
C THR A 59 11.23 -2.36 -20.90
N PRO A 60 12.06 -2.78 -21.88
CA PRO A 60 13.51 -2.58 -21.82
C PRO A 60 13.86 -1.09 -21.62
N GLY A 61 14.73 -0.79 -20.64
CA GLY A 61 15.08 0.59 -20.28
C GLY A 61 13.99 1.38 -19.54
N GLY A 62 12.83 0.76 -19.29
CA GLY A 62 11.74 1.37 -18.53
C GLY A 62 12.09 1.59 -17.06
N LYS A 63 11.32 2.46 -16.39
CA LYS A 63 11.44 2.67 -14.95
C LYS A 63 10.77 1.54 -14.17
N VAL A 64 11.39 1.12 -13.08
CA VAL A 64 10.76 0.22 -12.10
C VAL A 64 9.51 0.88 -11.54
N ARG A 65 8.37 0.19 -11.65
CA ARG A 65 7.09 0.68 -11.13
C ARG A 65 7.08 0.59 -9.60
N ARG A 66 6.76 1.69 -8.94
CA ARG A 66 6.54 1.77 -7.49
C ARG A 66 5.08 2.13 -7.21
N VAL A 67 4.28 1.14 -6.78
CA VAL A 67 2.89 1.36 -6.38
C VAL A 67 2.85 1.83 -4.93
N GLY A 68 2.17 2.94 -4.65
CA GLY A 68 1.88 3.41 -3.28
C GLY A 68 3.07 3.89 -2.44
N ASN A 69 4.27 4.02 -3.00
CA ASN A 69 5.47 4.39 -2.23
C ASN A 69 5.68 5.93 -2.22
N ALA A 70 5.52 6.56 -1.06
CA ALA A 70 6.11 7.87 -0.81
C ALA A 70 7.59 7.61 -0.51
N GLY A 71 8.47 7.94 -1.47
CA GLY A 71 9.86 7.46 -1.51
C GLY A 71 10.79 7.79 -0.34
N ALA A 72 10.30 8.26 0.81
CA ALA A 72 11.04 8.62 2.02
C ALA A 72 10.82 7.62 3.18
N GLY A 73 10.59 6.34 2.88
CA GLY A 73 10.32 5.34 3.93
C GLY A 73 9.00 5.56 4.69
N ALA A 74 8.30 6.66 4.48
CA ALA A 74 6.98 6.93 5.01
C ALA A 74 5.90 6.45 4.03
N GLY A 75 4.94 5.67 4.51
CA GLY A 75 3.67 5.54 3.78
C GLY A 75 2.91 6.87 3.87
N ALA A 76 2.21 7.27 2.82
CA ALA A 76 1.30 8.41 2.92
C ALA A 76 0.00 7.94 3.60
N VAL A 77 -0.10 8.13 4.91
CA VAL A 77 -1.37 7.99 5.64
C VAL A 77 -1.94 9.38 5.83
N PHE A 78 -3.15 9.59 5.33
CA PHE A 78 -3.85 10.86 5.46
C PHE A 78 -4.74 10.82 6.70
N LEU A 79 -4.66 11.86 7.53
CA LEU A 79 -5.57 12.05 8.66
C LEU A 79 -6.72 12.94 8.20
N PHE A 80 -7.94 12.39 8.22
CA PHE A 80 -9.16 13.12 7.88
C PHE A 80 -9.95 13.42 9.15
N VAL A 81 -10.45 14.66 9.26
CA VAL A 81 -11.39 15.05 10.33
C VAL A 81 -12.81 14.98 9.76
N PRO A 82 -13.70 14.10 10.29
CA PRO A 82 -15.07 14.00 9.81
C PRO A 82 -15.85 15.32 9.98
N LYS A 83 -16.74 15.64 9.02
CA LYS A 83 -17.62 16.82 9.11
C LYS A 83 -18.47 16.83 10.39
N THR A 84 -18.90 15.66 10.84
CA THR A 84 -19.66 15.49 12.09
C THR A 84 -18.88 15.93 13.33
N THR A 85 -17.54 15.85 13.33
CA THR A 85 -16.70 16.39 14.41
C THR A 85 -16.76 17.92 14.42
N GLN A 86 -16.76 18.54 13.24
CA GLN A 86 -16.95 19.99 13.12
C GLN A 86 -18.36 20.41 13.55
N ASP A 87 -19.40 19.70 13.10
CA ASP A 87 -20.80 20.03 13.43
C ASP A 87 -21.08 19.94 14.94
N LYS A 88 -20.32 19.12 15.66
CA LYS A 88 -20.36 19.00 17.12
C LYS A 88 -19.50 20.05 17.85
N GLY A 89 -18.93 21.02 17.14
CA GLY A 89 -18.07 22.06 17.71
C GLY A 89 -16.75 21.52 18.29
N LYS A 90 -16.24 20.40 17.75
CA LYS A 90 -14.98 19.76 18.21
C LYS A 90 -13.84 19.86 17.20
N LEU A 91 -14.00 20.71 16.18
CA LEU A 91 -13.00 20.87 15.12
C LEU A 91 -11.64 21.27 15.69
N ASP A 92 -11.58 22.29 16.54
CA ASP A 92 -10.32 22.81 17.07
C ASP A 92 -9.54 21.74 17.85
N LEU A 93 -10.22 20.97 18.70
CA LEU A 93 -9.60 19.87 19.43
C LEU A 93 -9.09 18.76 18.50
N ALA A 94 -9.83 18.46 17.42
CA ALA A 94 -9.38 17.48 16.44
C ALA A 94 -8.17 17.97 15.65
N LEU A 95 -8.14 19.26 15.30
CA LEU A 95 -7.00 19.90 14.65
C LEU A 95 -5.77 19.92 15.57
N ASP A 96 -5.95 20.25 16.86
CA ASP A 96 -4.87 20.19 17.85
C ASP A 96 -4.27 18.79 17.96
N LEU A 97 -5.12 17.76 18.00
CA LEU A 97 -4.64 16.38 18.01
C LEU A 97 -3.87 16.03 16.73
N VAL A 98 -4.40 16.39 15.56
CA VAL A 98 -3.71 16.17 14.28
C VAL A 98 -2.35 16.86 14.28
N GLN A 99 -2.29 18.14 14.65
CA GLN A 99 -1.03 18.89 14.73
C GLN A 99 -0.05 18.28 15.73
N TYR A 100 -0.54 17.81 16.88
CA TYR A 100 0.28 17.14 17.88
C TYR A 100 0.92 15.85 17.34
N VAL A 101 0.12 14.97 16.74
CA VAL A 101 0.64 13.67 16.23
C VAL A 101 1.50 13.83 14.99
N THR A 102 1.28 14.88 14.19
CA THR A 102 2.12 15.20 13.02
C THR A 102 3.24 16.20 13.32
N SER A 103 3.41 16.60 14.57
CA SER A 103 4.52 17.48 14.99
C SER A 103 5.87 16.80 14.75
N PRO A 104 7.00 17.54 14.70
CA PRO A 104 8.32 16.93 14.55
C PRO A 104 8.58 15.81 15.56
N LYS A 105 8.25 16.03 16.84
CA LYS A 105 8.38 14.99 17.89
C LYS A 105 7.44 13.80 17.69
N GLY A 106 6.22 14.05 17.22
CA GLY A 106 5.26 12.99 16.87
C GLY A 106 5.76 12.13 15.72
N ASN A 107 6.30 12.76 14.67
CA ASN A 107 6.93 12.08 13.55
C ASN A 107 8.19 11.32 13.96
N ASP A 108 9.06 11.90 14.80
CA ASP A 108 10.25 11.21 15.33
C ASP A 108 9.85 9.96 16.11
N PHE A 109 8.84 10.06 16.98
CA PHE A 109 8.31 8.93 17.71
C PHE A 109 7.76 7.86 16.78
N TRP A 110 6.95 8.25 15.79
CA TRP A 110 6.41 7.34 14.78
C TRP A 110 7.52 6.61 14.04
N CYS A 111 8.48 7.36 13.50
CA CYS A 111 9.62 6.85 12.74
C CYS A 111 10.50 5.88 13.54
N ALA A 112 10.71 6.16 14.84
CA ALA A 112 11.46 5.28 15.74
C ALA A 112 10.68 4.02 16.17
N SER A 113 9.35 4.02 15.99
CA SER A 113 8.48 2.91 16.40
C SER A 113 8.16 1.92 15.26
N GLN A 114 8.50 2.26 14.02
CA GLN A 114 8.30 1.38 12.87
C GLN A 114 9.39 0.30 12.79
N ALA A 115 9.04 -0.89 12.29
CA ALA A 115 10.01 -1.94 11.97
C ALA A 115 11.03 -1.50 10.91
N VAL A 116 10.58 -0.65 9.97
CA VAL A 116 11.44 0.04 9.00
C VAL A 116 11.53 1.51 9.41
N PRO A 117 12.73 2.02 9.78
CA PRO A 117 12.86 3.42 10.17
C PRO A 117 12.51 4.34 9.00
N CYS A 118 12.10 5.56 9.29
CA CYS A 118 12.01 6.59 8.26
C CYS A 118 13.41 6.89 7.70
N TYR A 119 13.50 7.13 6.39
CA TYR A 119 14.76 7.44 5.71
C TYR A 119 14.53 8.44 4.58
N GLN A 120 15.55 9.21 4.24
CA GLN A 120 15.44 10.15 3.11
C GLN A 120 15.33 9.40 1.78
N PRO A 121 14.61 9.94 0.78
CA PRO A 121 14.60 9.36 -0.55
C PRO A 121 16.02 9.22 -1.11
N GLY A 122 16.36 8.03 -1.61
CA GLY A 122 17.70 7.76 -2.13
C GLY A 122 18.69 7.21 -1.09
N THR A 123 18.32 7.12 0.19
CA THR A 123 19.17 6.45 1.18
C THR A 123 19.39 4.98 0.79
N PRO A 124 20.66 4.53 0.64
CA PRO A 124 20.99 3.13 0.35
C PRO A 124 20.56 2.17 1.46
N ILE A 125 20.27 0.90 1.13
CA ILE A 125 19.76 -0.09 2.09
C ILE A 125 20.72 -0.36 3.25
N ASP A 126 22.04 -0.32 3.00
CA ASP A 126 23.08 -0.52 4.03
C ASP A 126 23.13 0.63 5.05
N LYS A 127 22.66 1.82 4.67
CA LYS A 127 22.52 2.97 5.58
C LYS A 127 21.20 2.94 6.35
N ILE A 128 20.16 2.32 5.79
CA ILE A 128 18.88 2.11 6.49
C ILE A 128 19.02 1.02 7.55
N PHE A 129 19.72 -0.07 7.23
CA PHE A 129 19.95 -1.22 8.12
C PHE A 129 21.45 -1.51 8.30
N PRO A 130 22.18 -0.64 9.03
CA PRO A 130 23.62 -0.80 9.20
C PRO A 130 23.95 -2.08 9.96
N GLY A 131 24.85 -2.90 9.39
CA GLY A 131 25.31 -4.14 10.01
C GLY A 131 24.27 -5.28 10.09
N ASN A 132 23.12 -5.14 9.42
CA ASN A 132 22.06 -6.15 9.45
C ASN A 132 21.75 -6.69 8.03
N PRO A 133 22.55 -7.66 7.53
CA PRO A 133 22.41 -8.17 6.16
C PRO A 133 21.05 -8.84 5.92
N THR A 134 20.47 -9.49 6.93
CA THR A 134 19.13 -10.09 6.84
C THR A 134 18.06 -9.04 6.54
N MET A 135 18.04 -7.92 7.29
CA MET A 135 17.10 -6.83 7.02
C MET A 135 17.38 -6.16 5.68
N GLN A 136 18.65 -6.08 5.26
CA GLN A 136 18.98 -5.57 3.93
C GLN A 136 18.35 -6.43 2.84
N ASP A 137 18.48 -7.77 2.90
CA ASP A 137 17.88 -8.68 1.93
C ASP A 137 16.34 -8.66 1.97
N HIS A 138 15.76 -8.59 3.17
CA HIS A 138 14.32 -8.56 3.33
C HIS A 138 13.67 -7.29 2.77
N TYR A 139 14.35 -6.15 2.83
CA TYR A 139 13.79 -4.85 2.45
C TYR A 139 14.37 -4.24 1.16
N ARG A 140 15.41 -4.84 0.56
CA ARG A 140 16.06 -4.35 -0.67
C ARG A 140 15.05 -4.05 -1.77
N GLY A 141 14.12 -4.96 -2.00
CA GLY A 141 13.08 -4.82 -3.03
C GLY A 141 12.17 -3.60 -2.85
N PHE A 142 12.08 -3.01 -1.65
CA PHE A 142 11.29 -1.80 -1.38
C PHE A 142 12.10 -0.50 -1.46
N VAL A 143 13.42 -0.60 -1.33
CA VAL A 143 14.35 0.54 -1.28
C VAL A 143 15.05 0.75 -2.63
N GLU A 144 15.50 -0.33 -3.26
CA GLU A 144 16.33 -0.32 -4.47
C GLU A 144 15.53 -0.80 -5.69
N PRO A 145 15.61 -0.12 -6.85
CA PRO A 145 16.23 1.19 -7.03
C PRO A 145 15.45 2.30 -6.28
N PRO A 146 16.11 3.42 -5.91
CA PRO A 146 15.47 4.51 -5.17
C PRO A 146 14.12 4.94 -5.76
N ALA A 147 13.16 5.25 -4.89
CA ALA A 147 11.82 5.72 -5.28
C ALA A 147 11.77 7.21 -5.72
N VAL A 148 12.92 7.76 -6.13
CA VAL A 148 13.06 9.16 -6.57
C VAL A 148 12.60 9.25 -8.02
N ASN A 149 11.57 10.08 -8.29
CA ASN A 149 11.07 10.37 -9.65
C ASN A 149 10.56 9.17 -10.48
N ASN A 150 10.15 8.08 -9.82
CA ASN A 150 9.51 6.89 -10.41
C ASN A 150 8.14 6.55 -9.77
N ARG A 151 7.52 7.55 -9.13
CA ARG A 151 6.19 7.41 -8.54
C ARG A 151 5.17 7.22 -9.65
N VAL A 152 4.44 6.11 -9.62
CA VAL A 152 3.26 5.93 -10.45
C VAL A 152 2.06 6.26 -9.59
N ARG A 153 1.39 7.37 -9.88
CA ARG A 153 0.04 7.62 -9.37
C ARG A 153 -0.90 6.76 -10.19
N GLY A 154 -1.57 5.83 -9.52
CA GLY A 154 -2.70 5.10 -10.09
C GLY A 154 -3.95 5.55 -9.37
N LEU A 155 -5.02 5.78 -10.12
CA LEU A 155 -6.36 5.78 -9.55
C LEU A 155 -6.73 4.31 -9.36
N ASP A 156 -6.95 3.92 -8.11
CA ASP A 156 -7.52 2.62 -7.77
C ASP A 156 -9.04 2.72 -7.98
N ILE A 157 -9.65 1.71 -8.60
CA ILE A 157 -11.08 1.69 -8.88
C ILE A 157 -11.89 1.82 -7.58
N ASN A 158 -11.39 1.23 -6.49
CA ASN A 158 -12.02 1.32 -5.18
C ASN A 158 -11.96 2.75 -4.62
N ASN A 159 -10.79 3.40 -4.72
CA ASN A 159 -10.64 4.77 -4.25
C ASN A 159 -11.41 5.79 -5.11
N THR A 160 -11.73 5.45 -6.35
CA THR A 160 -12.39 6.36 -7.31
C THR A 160 -13.90 6.19 -7.32
N TYR A 161 -14.38 4.94 -7.31
CA TYR A 161 -15.80 4.60 -7.48
C TYR A 161 -16.39 3.82 -6.30
N GLY A 162 -15.60 3.56 -5.26
CA GLY A 162 -16.01 2.86 -4.05
C GLY A 162 -15.87 1.33 -4.13
N GLN A 163 -16.05 0.69 -2.96
CA GLN A 163 -15.79 -0.74 -2.78
C GLN A 163 -16.65 -1.63 -3.66
N ALA A 164 -17.87 -1.21 -4.01
CA ALA A 164 -18.77 -1.98 -4.87
C ALA A 164 -18.19 -2.21 -6.28
N ALA A 165 -17.29 -1.34 -6.75
CA ALA A 165 -16.62 -1.50 -8.05
C ALA A 165 -15.58 -2.63 -8.07
N THR A 166 -15.10 -3.09 -6.90
CA THR A 166 -14.02 -4.08 -6.82
C THR A 166 -14.45 -5.49 -7.22
N THR A 167 -15.71 -5.86 -6.96
CA THR A 167 -16.25 -7.19 -7.31
C THR A 167 -16.30 -7.43 -8.82
N PRO A 168 -16.92 -6.56 -9.65
CA PRO A 168 -16.93 -6.75 -11.10
C PRO A 168 -15.52 -6.67 -11.70
N GLU A 169 -14.65 -5.79 -11.20
CA GLU A 169 -13.24 -5.75 -11.61
C GLU A 169 -12.54 -7.08 -11.34
N THR A 170 -12.67 -7.62 -10.11
CA THR A 170 -12.06 -8.89 -9.73
C THR A 170 -12.53 -10.03 -10.63
N LYS A 171 -13.82 -10.05 -10.97
CA LYS A 171 -14.36 -11.04 -11.90
C LYS A 171 -13.71 -10.97 -13.28
N ILE A 172 -13.56 -9.76 -13.85
CA ILE A 172 -12.94 -9.58 -15.17
C ILE A 172 -11.50 -10.12 -15.16
N PHE A 173 -10.74 -9.85 -14.09
CA PHE A 173 -9.39 -10.39 -13.94
C PHE A 173 -9.36 -11.91 -13.75
N GLN A 174 -10.28 -12.46 -12.96
CA GLN A 174 -10.37 -13.92 -12.78
C GLN A 174 -10.75 -14.64 -14.08
N ASP A 175 -11.67 -14.08 -14.86
CA ASP A 175 -12.06 -14.65 -16.15
C ASP A 175 -10.87 -14.66 -17.13
N TYR A 176 -10.03 -13.59 -17.13
CA TYR A 176 -8.79 -13.57 -17.91
C TYR A 176 -7.78 -14.61 -17.43
N LEU A 177 -7.47 -14.61 -16.13
CA LEU A 177 -6.42 -15.46 -15.54
C LEU A 177 -6.78 -16.96 -15.59
N SER A 178 -8.06 -17.30 -15.60
CA SER A 178 -8.55 -18.68 -15.77
C SER A 178 -8.68 -19.12 -17.23
N GLY A 179 -8.48 -18.21 -18.18
CA GLY A 179 -8.64 -18.48 -19.62
C GLY A 179 -10.10 -18.51 -20.09
N ALA A 180 -11.06 -18.12 -19.24
CA ALA A 180 -12.47 -17.98 -19.62
C ALA A 180 -12.71 -16.77 -20.55
N ALA A 181 -11.79 -15.81 -20.58
CA ALA A 181 -11.79 -14.67 -21.50
C ALA A 181 -10.39 -14.43 -22.09
N THR A 182 -10.35 -13.98 -23.35
CA THR A 182 -9.13 -13.48 -23.99
C THR A 182 -8.76 -12.09 -23.48
N LEU A 183 -7.52 -11.66 -23.72
CA LEU A 183 -7.06 -10.31 -23.35
C LEU A 183 -8.00 -9.22 -23.92
N ASP A 184 -8.34 -9.29 -25.21
CA ASP A 184 -9.20 -8.28 -25.86
C ASP A 184 -10.61 -8.25 -25.28
N GLN A 185 -11.16 -9.42 -24.96
CA GLN A 185 -12.47 -9.52 -24.29
C GLN A 185 -12.43 -8.91 -22.89
N SER A 186 -11.37 -9.18 -22.12
CA SER A 186 -11.18 -8.63 -20.79
C SER A 186 -10.94 -7.11 -20.81
N LEU A 187 -10.13 -6.60 -21.74
CA LEU A 187 -9.93 -5.16 -21.93
C LEU A 187 -11.23 -4.46 -22.31
N SER A 188 -12.01 -5.05 -23.22
CA SER A 188 -13.31 -4.52 -23.61
C SER A 188 -14.32 -4.54 -22.46
N ALA A 189 -14.32 -5.60 -21.64
CA ALA A 189 -15.17 -5.68 -20.45
C ALA A 189 -14.76 -4.65 -19.39
N TYR A 190 -13.46 -4.45 -19.20
CA TYR A 190 -12.92 -3.47 -18.26
C TYR A 190 -13.26 -2.04 -18.69
N GLN A 191 -13.12 -1.71 -19.98
CA GLN A 191 -13.52 -0.40 -20.50
C GLN A 191 -15.01 -0.12 -20.26
N ARG A 192 -15.90 -1.08 -20.57
CA ARG A 192 -17.34 -0.93 -20.32
C ARG A 192 -17.66 -0.72 -18.83
N LEU A 193 -16.94 -1.41 -17.94
CA LEU A 193 -17.09 -1.21 -16.50
C LEU A 193 -16.71 0.22 -16.11
N LEU A 194 -15.57 0.72 -16.59
CA LEU A 194 -15.12 2.09 -16.31
C LEU A 194 -16.11 3.13 -16.84
N ASP A 195 -16.61 2.97 -18.06
CA ASP A 195 -17.59 3.88 -18.66
C ASP A 195 -18.88 3.92 -17.82
N GLN A 196 -19.39 2.75 -17.42
CA GLN A 196 -20.57 2.65 -16.57
C GLN A 196 -20.37 3.31 -15.20
N LEU A 197 -19.21 3.10 -14.57
CA LEU A 197 -18.88 3.69 -13.28
C LEU A 197 -18.74 5.22 -13.38
N ALA A 198 -18.09 5.71 -14.43
CA ALA A 198 -17.95 7.14 -14.70
C ALA A 198 -19.32 7.79 -14.91
N ASP A 199 -20.17 7.23 -15.78
CA ASP A 199 -21.53 7.73 -16.02
C ASP A 199 -22.38 7.73 -14.75
N THR A 200 -22.23 6.71 -13.92
CA THR A 200 -22.95 6.61 -12.65
C THR A 200 -22.47 7.67 -11.67
N ALA A 201 -21.17 7.88 -11.53
CA ALA A 201 -20.60 8.91 -10.67
C ALA A 201 -21.04 10.32 -11.10
N ILE A 202 -20.98 10.62 -12.41
CA ILE A 202 -21.44 11.90 -12.97
C ILE A 202 -22.92 12.14 -12.67
N ARG A 203 -23.77 11.12 -12.84
CA ARG A 203 -25.22 11.23 -12.55
C ARG A 203 -25.52 11.38 -11.05
N GLN A 204 -24.74 10.74 -10.19
CA GLN A 204 -24.91 10.82 -8.73
C GLN A 204 -24.38 12.12 -8.15
N HIS A 205 -23.46 12.79 -8.85
CA HIS A 205 -22.82 14.02 -8.42
C HIS A 205 -22.98 15.16 -9.45
N PRO A 206 -24.22 15.62 -9.71
CA PRO A 206 -24.46 16.72 -10.64
C PRO A 206 -23.75 18.02 -10.22
N GLU A 207 -23.42 18.18 -8.94
CA GLU A 207 -22.67 19.32 -8.40
C GLU A 207 -21.23 19.41 -8.92
N TRP A 208 -20.68 18.33 -9.48
CA TRP A 208 -19.34 18.36 -10.08
C TRP A 208 -19.29 19.20 -11.36
N ASN A 209 -20.45 19.50 -11.98
CA ASN A 209 -20.55 20.19 -13.27
C ASN A 209 -19.64 19.55 -14.33
N ALA A 210 -19.67 18.21 -14.43
CA ALA A 210 -18.83 17.45 -15.35
C ALA A 210 -19.10 17.80 -16.83
N ASP A 211 -20.25 18.37 -17.14
CA ASP A 211 -20.62 18.93 -18.45
C ASP A 211 -19.76 20.14 -18.88
N LYS A 212 -18.96 20.70 -17.97
CA LYS A 212 -18.10 21.87 -18.20
C LYS A 212 -16.61 21.55 -18.30
N TRP A 213 -16.23 20.27 -18.22
CA TRP A 213 -14.84 19.82 -18.19
C TRP A 213 -14.31 19.44 -19.57
#